data_AF-A0A967WMQ0-F1
#
_entry.id   AF-A0A967WMQ0-F1
#
_cell.length_a   1.000
_cell.length_b   1.000
_cell.length_c   1.000
_cell.angle_alpha   90.00
_cell.angle_beta   90.00
_cell.angle_gamma   90.00
#
_symmetry.space_group_name_H-M   'P 1'
#
loop_
_entity.id
_entity.type
_entity.pdbx_description
1 polymer ?
#
loop_
_entity_poly.entity_id
_entity_poly.type
_entity_poly.pdbx_seq_one_letter_code
_entity_poly.pdbx_strand_id
1 'polypeptide(L)' 'MVSKEHGRREPRMEQTVNSDNPLWYKEAVFYEVFVRAYADSKGDGIGDLPGLMGKLDYVKELGVDCLWLLP' A
#
# COMPACT_ATOMS: atom_id res chain seq x y z
N MET A 1 -0.56 8.70 44.41
CA MET A 1 -1.19 7.67 43.56
C MET A 1 -1.65 8.35 42.29
N VAL A 2 -0.87 8.27 41.20
CA VAL A 2 -1.28 8.82 39.89
C VAL A 2 -1.45 7.65 38.95
N SER A 3 -2.71 7.38 38.63
CA SER A 3 -3.17 6.36 37.69
C SER A 3 -2.66 6.68 36.29
N LYS A 4 -1.92 5.75 35.68
CA LYS A 4 -1.63 5.74 34.24
C LYS A 4 -2.67 4.87 33.55
N GLU A 5 -3.69 5.47 32.96
CA GLU A 5 -4.58 4.76 32.04
C GLU A 5 -3.85 4.51 30.72
N HIS A 6 -3.39 3.27 30.52
CA HIS A 6 -2.91 2.80 29.23
C HIS A 6 -4.11 2.58 28.32
N GLY A 7 -4.24 3.41 27.29
CA GLY A 7 -5.28 3.30 26.27
C GLY A 7 -5.38 1.89 25.69
N ARG A 8 -6.57 1.32 25.80
CA ARG A 8 -6.98 0.05 25.20
C ARG A 8 -6.80 0.15 23.68
N ARG A 9 -5.85 -0.61 23.12
CA ARG A 9 -5.69 -0.73 21.66
C ARG A 9 -6.89 -1.54 21.12
N GLU A 10 -7.69 -0.93 20.26
CA GLU A 10 -8.76 -1.62 19.51
C GLU A 10 -8.20 -2.80 18.70
N PRO A 11 -8.95 -3.91 18.53
CA PRO A 11 -8.49 -5.04 17.73
C PRO A 11 -8.38 -4.60 16.27
N ARG A 12 -7.14 -4.59 15.75
CA ARG A 12 -6.86 -4.43 14.33
C ARG A 12 -7.53 -5.59 13.60
N MET A 13 -8.36 -5.33 12.59
CA MET A 13 -8.93 -6.37 11.75
C MET A 13 -7.78 -7.24 11.22
N GLU A 14 -7.79 -8.52 11.58
CA GLU A 14 -6.86 -9.53 11.12
C GLU A 14 -7.07 -9.69 9.61
N GLN A 15 -6.13 -9.19 8.81
CA GLN A 15 -6.19 -9.42 7.37
C GLN A 15 -5.91 -10.90 7.11
N THR A 16 -6.88 -11.59 6.52
CA THR A 16 -6.73 -13.00 6.14
C THR A 16 -5.67 -13.07 5.03
N VAL A 17 -4.45 -13.45 5.38
CA VAL A 17 -3.39 -13.70 4.39
C VAL A 17 -3.76 -14.94 3.58
N ASN A 18 -4.07 -14.76 2.29
CA ASN A 18 -4.26 -15.90 1.38
C ASN A 18 -2.98 -16.73 1.39
N SER A 19 -3.08 -17.94 1.92
CA SER A 19 -1.94 -18.84 2.17
C SER A 19 -1.63 -19.75 0.97
N ASP A 20 -2.24 -19.46 -0.19
CA ASP A 20 -2.27 -20.37 -1.33
C ASP A 20 -0.90 -20.56 -2.00
N ASN A 21 0.04 -19.64 -1.79
CA ASN A 21 1.44 -19.82 -2.18
C ASN A 21 2.39 -18.99 -1.30
N PRO A 22 3.09 -19.59 -0.31
CA PRO A 22 4.00 -18.85 0.57
C PRO A 22 5.23 -18.28 -0.14
N LEU A 23 5.50 -18.69 -1.39
CA LEU A 23 6.63 -18.24 -2.20
C LEU A 23 6.20 -17.38 -3.40
N TRP A 24 5.01 -16.78 -3.38
CA TRP A 24 4.46 -15.95 -4.47
C TRP A 24 5.47 -14.91 -5.00
N TYR A 25 6.28 -14.32 -4.13
CA TYR A 25 7.27 -13.29 -4.45
C TYR A 25 8.39 -13.77 -5.39
N LYS A 26 8.61 -15.09 -5.53
CA LYS A 26 9.64 -15.64 -6.43
C LYS A 26 9.25 -15.54 -7.90
N GLU A 27 7.96 -15.52 -8.18
CA GLU A 27 7.39 -15.47 -9.54
C GLU A 27 6.73 -14.13 -9.82
N ALA A 28 6.56 -13.29 -8.79
CA ALA A 28 5.93 -11.99 -8.87
C ALA A 28 6.74 -10.98 -9.68
N VAL A 29 6.03 -10.19 -10.48
CA VAL A 29 6.55 -8.98 -11.11
C VAL A 29 6.32 -7.79 -10.19
N PHE A 30 7.42 -7.15 -9.79
CA PHE A 30 7.40 -5.96 -8.93
C PHE A 30 7.42 -4.69 -9.77
N TYR A 31 6.61 -3.71 -9.37
CA TYR A 31 6.63 -2.37 -9.93
C TYR A 31 7.01 -1.36 -8.86
N GLU A 32 8.18 -0.75 -9.03
CA GLU A 32 8.70 0.27 -8.13
C GLU A 32 8.02 1.62 -8.42
N VAL A 33 7.45 2.23 -7.39
CA VAL A 33 6.69 3.46 -7.51
C VAL A 33 7.21 4.49 -6.52
N PHE A 34 7.66 5.62 -7.06
CA PHE A 34 7.88 6.81 -6.25
C PHE A 34 6.59 7.64 -6.18
N VAL A 35 5.87 7.53 -5.05
CA VAL A 35 4.52 8.10 -4.89
C VAL A 35 4.49 9.59 -5.25
N ARG A 36 5.49 10.36 -4.80
CA ARG A 36 5.58 11.81 -5.04
C ARG A 36 5.77 12.20 -6.51
N ALA A 37 6.19 11.27 -7.35
CA ALA A 37 6.42 11.52 -8.77
C ALA A 37 5.38 10.84 -9.68
N TYR A 38 4.44 10.06 -9.11
CA TYR A 38 3.58 9.18 -9.90
C TYR A 38 2.29 9.84 -10.36
N ALA A 39 1.44 10.28 -9.42
CA ALA A 39 0.15 10.90 -9.75
C ALA A 39 -0.30 11.85 -8.64
N ASP A 40 -0.62 13.09 -9.02
CA ASP A 40 -1.11 14.14 -8.13
C ASP A 40 -2.65 14.20 -8.21
N SER A 41 -3.32 14.09 -7.06
CA SER A 41 -4.78 14.18 -6.96
C SER A 41 -5.27 15.54 -6.48
N LYS A 42 -4.40 16.37 -5.90
CA LYS A 42 -4.72 17.65 -5.25
C LYS A 42 -4.38 18.86 -6.12
N GLY A 43 -3.57 18.68 -7.16
CA GLY A 43 -3.14 19.73 -8.06
C GLY A 43 -2.03 20.62 -7.49
N ASP A 44 -1.27 20.13 -6.50
CA ASP A 44 -0.15 20.87 -5.88
C ASP A 44 1.21 20.56 -6.55
N GLY A 45 1.23 19.67 -7.54
CA GLY A 45 2.42 19.24 -8.27
C GLY A 45 3.20 18.10 -7.61
N ILE A 46 2.71 17.55 -6.48
CA ILE A 46 3.33 16.43 -5.78
C ILE A 46 2.38 15.23 -5.80
N GLY A 47 2.90 14.10 -6.24
CA GLY A 47 2.12 12.86 -6.25
C GLY A 47 1.74 12.39 -4.84
N ASP A 48 0.59 11.75 -4.73
CA ASP A 48 0.04 11.30 -3.45
C ASP A 48 -0.63 9.92 -3.55
N LEU A 49 -0.92 9.33 -2.38
CA LEU A 49 -1.54 8.01 -2.31
C LEU A 49 -2.94 7.98 -2.98
N PRO A 50 -3.82 8.99 -2.81
CA PRO A 50 -5.06 9.06 -3.59
C PRO A 50 -4.86 9.06 -5.11
N GLY A 51 -3.86 9.77 -5.61
CA GLY A 51 -3.48 9.79 -7.02
C GLY A 51 -3.01 8.42 -7.50
N LEU A 52 -2.16 7.74 -6.72
CA LEU A 52 -1.74 6.36 -6.98
C LEU A 52 -2.94 5.40 -6.99
N MET A 53 -3.85 5.50 -6.01
CA MET A 53 -5.06 4.67 -5.94
C MET A 53 -5.93 4.85 -7.19
N GLY A 54 -6.07 6.08 -7.69
CA GLY A 54 -6.80 6.38 -8.94
C GLY A 54 -6.16 5.79 -10.20
N LYS A 55 -4.99 5.18 -10.11
CA LYS A 55 -4.27 4.53 -11.23
C LYS A 55 -4.10 3.03 -11.02
N LEU A 56 -4.72 2.43 -10.00
CA LEU A 56 -4.60 0.99 -9.76
C LEU A 56 -5.18 0.14 -10.89
N ASP A 57 -6.18 0.64 -11.61
CA ASP A 57 -6.71 -0.05 -12.80
C ASP A 57 -5.61 -0.20 -13.88
N TYR A 58 -4.84 0.85 -14.13
CA TYR A 58 -3.69 0.79 -15.05
C TYR A 58 -2.62 -0.20 -14.55
N VAL A 59 -2.28 -0.16 -13.25
CA VAL A 59 -1.30 -1.07 -12.65
C VAL A 59 -1.76 -2.52 -12.79
N LYS A 60 -3.04 -2.78 -12.62
CA LYS A 60 -3.64 -4.11 -12.79
C LYS A 60 -3.60 -4.56 -14.26
N GLU A 61 -3.94 -3.67 -15.19
CA GLU A 61 -3.87 -3.95 -16.64
C GLU A 61 -2.45 -4.22 -17.12
N LEU A 62 -1.46 -3.56 -16.52
CA LEU A 62 -0.04 -3.80 -16.77
C LEU A 62 0.38 -5.23 -16.36
N GLY A 63 -0.36 -5.88 -15.47
CA GLY A 63 -0.12 -7.27 -15.04
C GLY A 63 0.95 -7.42 -13.98
N VAL A 64 1.12 -6.44 -13.10
CA VAL A 64 2.07 -6.51 -11.98
C VAL A 64 1.42 -7.11 -10.74
N ASP A 65 2.17 -7.91 -10.00
CA ASP A 65 1.66 -8.62 -8.83
C ASP A 65 1.82 -7.80 -7.54
N CYS A 66 2.85 -6.95 -7.48
CA CYS A 66 3.17 -6.18 -6.29
C CYS A 66 3.74 -4.79 -6.60
N LEU A 67 3.36 -3.82 -5.77
CA LEU A 67 3.91 -2.47 -5.76
C LEU A 67 5.02 -2.35 -4.71
N TRP A 68 6.20 -1.90 -5.11
CA TRP A 68 7.27 -1.48 -4.21
C TRP A 68 7.24 0.03 -4.07
N LEU A 69 6.74 0.51 -2.93
CA LEU A 69 6.66 1.94 -2.66
C LEU A 69 7.99 2.47 -2.10
N LEU A 70 8.51 3.50 -2.76
CA LEU A 70 9.67 4.23 -2.26
C LEU A 70 9.29 5.17 -1.10
N PRO A 71 10.24 5.44 -0.16
CA PRO A 71 10.03 6.34 0.98
C PRO A 71 9.59 7.76 0.63
#